data_AF-A0A382SP97-F1
#
_entry.id   AF-A0A382SP97-F1
#
_cell.length_a   1.000
_cell.length_b   1.000
_cell.length_c   1.000
_cell.angle_alpha   90.00
_cell.angle_beta   90.00
_cell.angle_gamma   90.00
#
_symmetry.space_group_name_H-M   'P 1'
#
loop_
_entity.id
_entity.type
_entity.pdbx_description
1 polymer ?
#
loop_
_entity_poly.entity_id
_entity_poly.type
_entity_poly.pdbx_seq_one_letter_code
_entity_poly.pdbx_strand_id
1 'polypeptide(L)'
;MAASQKVIISCAVTGSVHTPSMSPYLPLTPDEIAKDAVAAAEAGAAILHLHARNPEDGSPTPDPDVYMQFLPRIKQQSDAVVNITTGGGLGMTLDERL
;
A
#
# COMPACT_ATOMS: atom_id res chain seq x y z
N MET A 1 -16.68 21.48 9.95
CA MET A 1 -15.59 20.51 10.21
C MET A 1 -15.66 20.09 11.66
N ALA A 2 -15.66 18.80 11.97
CA ALA A 2 -15.53 18.35 13.36
C ALA A 2 -14.10 18.64 13.85
N ALA A 3 -13.95 19.19 15.06
CA ALA A 3 -12.63 19.45 15.63
C ALA A 3 -12.04 18.12 16.17
N SER A 4 -10.89 17.69 15.64
CA SER A 4 -10.08 16.61 16.21
C SER A 4 -8.83 17.19 16.83
N GLN A 5 -8.52 16.78 18.07
CA GLN A 5 -7.25 17.13 18.71
C GLN A 5 -6.09 16.18 18.32
N LYS A 6 -6.41 15.06 17.65
CA LYS A 6 -5.42 14.09 17.16
C LYS A 6 -5.32 14.19 15.63
N VAL A 7 -4.09 14.29 15.13
CA VAL A 7 -3.81 14.32 13.70
C VAL A 7 -3.72 12.88 13.19
N ILE A 8 -4.45 12.57 12.12
CA ILE A 8 -4.35 11.29 11.43
C ILE A 8 -3.21 11.42 10.41
N ILE A 9 -2.21 10.55 10.54
CA ILE A 9 -1.17 10.39 9.54
C ILE A 9 -1.52 9.17 8.71
N SER A 10 -1.66 9.36 7.40
CA SER A 10 -1.81 8.28 6.44
C SER A 10 -0.54 8.15 5.62
N CYS A 11 0.00 6.95 5.49
CA CYS A 11 1.13 6.66 4.62
C CYS A 11 0.64 5.89 3.39
N ALA A 12 0.89 6.44 2.19
CA ALA A 12 0.66 5.74 0.92
C ALA A 12 1.99 5.14 0.45
N VAL A 13 2.12 3.82 0.65
CA VAL A 13 3.43 3.16 0.68
C VAL A 13 4.11 3.10 -0.69
N THR A 14 3.36 2.86 -1.77
CA THR A 14 3.94 2.69 -3.12
C THR A 14 3.10 3.30 -4.24
N GLY A 15 1.77 3.20 -4.17
CA GLY A 15 0.87 3.70 -5.21
C GLY A 15 1.06 3.01 -6.57
N SER A 16 0.59 3.66 -7.64
CA SER A 16 0.70 3.16 -9.02
C SER A 16 1.28 4.18 -10.01
N VAL A 17 1.64 5.39 -9.54
CA VAL A 17 2.12 6.48 -10.41
C VAL A 17 3.63 6.39 -10.66
N HIS A 18 4.43 6.26 -9.59
CA HIS A 18 5.88 6.10 -9.75
C HIS A 18 6.23 4.72 -10.29
N THR A 19 7.32 4.66 -11.07
CA THR A 19 7.86 3.44 -11.67
C THR A 19 9.22 3.07 -11.05
N PRO A 20 9.65 1.80 -11.11
CA PRO A 20 10.93 1.35 -10.51
C PRO A 20 12.15 2.16 -10.95
N SER A 21 12.16 2.63 -12.21
CA SER A 21 13.24 3.45 -12.76
C SER A 21 13.39 4.83 -12.10
N MET A 22 12.38 5.31 -11.36
CA MET A 22 12.39 6.62 -10.72
C MET A 22 13.08 6.62 -9.36
N SER A 23 13.10 5.49 -8.66
CA SER A 23 13.73 5.37 -7.35
C SER A 23 14.03 3.91 -7.01
N PRO A 24 15.24 3.60 -6.52
CA PRO A 24 15.56 2.28 -6.00
C PRO A 24 14.87 1.98 -4.65
N TYR A 25 14.20 2.97 -4.05
CA TYR A 25 13.49 2.84 -2.78
C TYR A 25 11.97 2.70 -2.94
N LEU A 26 11.46 2.60 -4.18
CA LEU A 26 10.05 2.33 -4.41
C LEU A 26 9.74 0.88 -3.99
N PRO A 27 8.84 0.61 -3.04
CA PRO A 27 8.53 -0.77 -2.64
C PRO A 27 7.79 -1.49 -3.76
N LEU A 28 8.28 -2.66 -4.18
CA LEU A 28 7.73 -3.42 -5.30
C LEU A 28 7.18 -4.77 -4.85
N THR A 29 8.00 -5.52 -4.11
CA THR A 29 7.66 -6.87 -3.67
C THR A 29 6.72 -6.84 -2.46
N PRO A 30 5.90 -7.89 -2.24
CA PRO A 30 5.09 -8.02 -1.03
C PRO A 30 5.90 -7.91 0.28
N ASP A 31 7.15 -8.39 0.27
CA ASP A 31 8.07 -8.27 1.41
C ASP A 31 8.43 -6.81 1.71
N GLU A 32 8.82 -6.04 0.69
CA GLU A 32 9.14 -4.62 0.83
C GLU A 32 7.90 -3.81 1.23
N ILE A 33 6.76 -4.08 0.59
CA ILE A 33 5.50 -3.39 0.92
C ILE A 33 5.10 -3.65 2.38
N ALA A 34 5.17 -4.91 2.85
CA ALA A 34 4.85 -5.24 4.24
C ALA A 34 5.83 -4.55 5.22
N LYS A 35 7.13 -4.61 4.92
CA LYS A 35 8.18 -4.01 5.75
C LYS A 35 8.00 -2.50 5.88
N ASP A 36 7.83 -1.80 4.78
CA ASP A 36 7.74 -0.34 4.77
C ASP A 36 6.40 0.14 5.34
N ALA A 37 5.32 -0.62 5.14
CA ALA A 37 4.02 -0.35 5.76
C ALA A 37 4.08 -0.47 7.29
N VAL A 38 4.72 -1.53 7.82
CA VAL A 38 4.90 -1.70 9.27
C VAL A 38 5.80 -0.60 9.82
N ALA A 39 6.93 -0.29 9.17
CA ALA A 39 7.82 0.78 9.57
C ALA A 39 7.11 2.15 9.59
N ALA A 40 6.24 2.42 8.62
CA ALA A 40 5.43 3.64 8.60
C ALA A 40 4.45 3.69 9.80
N ALA A 41 3.83 2.57 10.16
CA ALA A 41 2.96 2.50 11.33
C ALA A 41 3.74 2.70 12.64
N GLU A 42 4.90 2.08 12.80
CA GLU A 42 5.80 2.27 13.95
C GLU A 42 6.27 3.72 14.08
N ALA A 43 6.44 4.43 12.95
CA ALA A 43 6.76 5.85 12.91
C ALA A 43 5.56 6.78 13.21
N GLY A 44 4.35 6.24 13.36
CA GLY A 44 3.15 6.97 13.77
C GLY A 44 2.04 7.09 12.72
N ALA A 45 2.14 6.38 11.58
CA ALA A 45 1.01 6.31 10.64
C ALA A 45 -0.15 5.53 11.26
N ALA A 46 -1.32 6.18 11.34
CA ALA A 46 -2.55 5.56 11.82
C ALA A 46 -3.30 4.82 10.69
N ILE A 47 -3.01 5.16 9.43
CA ILE A 47 -3.62 4.56 8.24
C ILE A 47 -2.52 4.20 7.24
N LEU A 48 -2.63 3.02 6.64
CA LEU A 48 -1.77 2.52 5.58
C LEU A 48 -2.59 2.39 4.30
N HIS A 49 -2.31 3.26 3.33
CA HIS A 49 -2.92 3.21 1.99
C HIS A 49 -2.07 2.32 1.09
N LEU A 50 -2.69 1.26 0.57
CA LEU A 50 -1.98 0.13 -0.04
C LEU A 50 -2.41 -0.07 -1.50
N HIS A 51 -1.38 -0.34 -2.32
CA HIS A 51 -1.46 -0.83 -3.68
C HIS A 51 -0.58 -2.08 -3.77
N ALA A 52 -0.90 -2.99 -4.68
CA ALA A 52 -0.03 -4.09 -5.05
C ALA A 52 0.73 -3.80 -6.35
N ARG A 53 1.89 -4.42 -6.50
CA ARG A 53 2.71 -4.41 -7.72
C ARG A 53 3.13 -5.83 -8.07
N ASN A 54 3.39 -6.08 -9.34
CA ASN A 54 3.99 -7.31 -9.81
C ASN A 54 5.44 -7.37 -9.28
N PRO A 55 5.84 -8.42 -8.54
CA PRO A 55 7.20 -8.55 -7.99
C PRO A 55 8.30 -8.64 -9.06
N GLU A 56 7.97 -9.06 -10.29
CA GLU A 56 8.96 -9.28 -11.35
C GLU A 56 9.40 -7.97 -12.03
N ASP A 57 8.45 -7.06 -12.28
CA ASP A 57 8.68 -5.85 -13.08
C ASP A 57 8.21 -4.54 -12.42
N GLY A 58 7.54 -4.61 -11.27
CA GLY A 58 7.04 -3.46 -10.52
C GLY A 58 5.80 -2.78 -11.12
N SER A 59 5.19 -3.35 -12.16
CA SER A 59 3.92 -2.86 -12.72
C SER A 59 2.79 -2.94 -11.69
N PRO A 60 1.83 -1.99 -11.66
CA PRO A 60 0.68 -2.08 -10.75
C PRO A 60 -0.18 -3.31 -11.06
N THR A 61 -0.63 -4.02 -10.03
CA THR A 61 -1.53 -5.18 -10.18
C THR A 61 -2.76 -5.04 -9.28
N PRO A 62 -3.96 -5.40 -9.77
CA PRO A 62 -5.16 -5.48 -8.93
C PRO A 62 -5.28 -6.82 -8.21
N ASP A 63 -4.42 -7.80 -8.54
CA ASP A 63 -4.56 -9.19 -8.15
C ASP A 63 -4.67 -9.39 -6.62
N PRO A 64 -5.84 -9.84 -6.10
CA PRO A 64 -6.03 -10.10 -4.68
C PRO A 64 -5.02 -11.09 -4.09
N ASP A 65 -4.52 -12.05 -4.88
CA ASP A 65 -3.54 -13.02 -4.40
C ASP A 65 -2.19 -12.35 -4.10
N VAL A 66 -1.85 -11.27 -4.79
CA VAL A 66 -0.67 -10.45 -4.47
C VAL A 66 -0.91 -9.64 -3.19
N TYR A 67 -2.11 -9.09 -2.99
CA TYR A 67 -2.47 -8.42 -1.73
C TYR A 67 -2.35 -9.37 -0.53
N MET A 68 -2.81 -10.61 -0.69
CA MET A 68 -2.79 -11.62 0.38
C MET A 68 -1.39 -12.01 0.83
N GLN A 69 -0.35 -11.70 0.05
CA GLN A 69 1.04 -11.96 0.44
C GLN A 69 1.58 -10.94 1.46
N PHE A 70 0.96 -9.75 1.60
CA PHE A 70 1.40 -8.72 2.55
C PHE A 70 0.34 -8.32 3.58
N LEU A 71 -0.96 -8.36 3.26
CA LEU A 71 -2.01 -7.92 4.18
C LEU A 71 -2.03 -8.68 5.52
N PRO A 72 -1.93 -10.03 5.56
CA PRO A 72 -1.90 -10.76 6.83
C PRO A 72 -0.69 -10.40 7.68
N ARG A 73 0.46 -10.13 7.05
CA ARG A 73 1.71 -9.78 7.73
C ARG A 73 1.65 -8.39 8.34
N ILE A 74 1.06 -7.42 7.64
CA ILE A 74 0.81 -6.08 8.20
C ILE A 74 -0.13 -6.21 9.40
N LYS A 75 -1.23 -6.94 9.26
CA LYS A 75 -2.20 -7.16 10.35
C LYS A 75 -1.60 -7.84 11.59
N GLN A 76 -0.63 -8.74 11.41
CA GLN A 76 0.04 -9.42 12.53
C GLN A 76 1.02 -8.50 13.28
N GLN A 77 1.47 -7.40 12.66
CA GLN A 77 2.55 -6.55 13.18
C GLN A 77 2.09 -5.12 13.49
N SER A 78 0.87 -4.73 13.12
CA SER A 78 0.38 -3.36 13.27
C SER A 78 -1.13 -3.31 13.50
N ASP A 79 -1.55 -2.36 14.34
CA ASP A 79 -2.95 -1.99 14.55
C ASP A 79 -3.42 -0.85 13.61
N ALA A 80 -2.57 -0.39 12.70
CA ALA A 80 -2.93 0.67 11.75
C ALA A 80 -4.09 0.23 10.84
N VAL A 81 -4.94 1.19 10.48
CA VAL A 81 -6.06 0.94 9.56
C VAL A 81 -5.51 0.61 8.17
N VAL A 82 -5.90 -0.55 7.64
CA VAL A 82 -5.63 -0.94 6.26
C VAL A 82 -6.64 -0.26 5.33
N ASN A 83 -6.14 0.55 4.41
CA ASN A 83 -6.91 1.21 3.38
C ASN A 83 -6.49 0.67 2.00
N ILE A 84 -7.35 -0.14 1.37
CA ILE A 84 -7.09 -0.75 0.07
C ILE A 84 -7.60 0.18 -1.03
N THR A 85 -6.76 0.43 -2.02
CA THR A 85 -7.14 1.22 -3.19
C THR A 85 -8.23 0.54 -4.01
N THR A 86 -9.22 1.31 -4.46
CA THR A 86 -10.11 0.93 -5.57
C THR A 86 -9.81 1.75 -6.82
N GLY A 87 -8.66 2.44 -6.85
CA GLY A 87 -8.12 3.12 -8.02
C GLY A 87 -7.22 2.20 -8.86
N GLY A 88 -6.46 1.32 -8.20
CA GLY A 88 -5.55 0.39 -8.89
C GLY A 88 -4.45 1.10 -9.70
N GLY A 89 -4.11 0.52 -10.85
CA GLY A 89 -3.25 1.12 -11.86
C GLY A 89 -4.04 1.84 -12.95
N LEU A 90 -3.40 2.82 -13.60
CA LEU A 90 -4.00 3.54 -14.73
C LEU A 90 -4.30 2.56 -15.88
N GLY A 91 -5.53 2.58 -16.38
CA GLY A 91 -6.00 1.71 -17.47
C GLY A 91 -6.74 0.45 -17.02
N MET A 92 -6.77 0.14 -15.73
CA MET A 92 -7.60 -0.97 -15.21
C MET A 92 -9.10 -0.65 -15.33
N THR A 93 -9.87 -1.68 -15.64
CA THR A 93 -11.33 -1.67 -15.65
C THR A 93 -11.88 -1.55 -14.23
N LEU A 94 -13.18 -1.26 -14.11
CA LEU A 94 -13.83 -1.17 -12.80
C LEU A 94 -13.84 -2.53 -12.07
N ASP A 95 -14.09 -3.62 -12.79
CA ASP A 95 -14.18 -4.97 -12.22
C ASP A 95 -12.81 -5.45 -11.71
N GLU A 96 -11.73 -5.06 -12.37
CA GLU A 96 -10.38 -5.33 -11.86
C GLU A 96 -10.08 -4.53 -10.58
N ARG A 97 -10.75 -3.39 -10.36
CA ARG A 97 -10.43 -2.45 -9.27
C ARG A 97 -11.22 -2.69 -7.98
N LEU A 98 -12.21 -3.58 -7.96
CA LEU A 98 -13.13 -3.81 -6.85
C LEU A 98 -13.04 -5.25 -6.32
#